data_AF-A0ABD1R644-F1
#
_entry.id   AF-A0ABD1R644-F1
#
_cell.length_a   1.000
_cell.length_b   1.000
_cell.length_c   1.000
_cell.angle_alpha   90.00
_cell.angle_beta   90.00
_cell.angle_gamma   90.00
#
_symmetry.space_group_name_H-M   'P 1'
#
loop_
_entity.id
_entity.type
_entity.pdbx_description
1 polymer ?
#
loop_
_entity_poly.entity_id
_entity_poly.type
_entity_poly.pdbx_seq_one_letter_code
_entity_poly.pdbx_strand_id
1 'polypeptide(L)'
;MGLKYGCPVEDILTGLSVQCRGWISVGFNPERRGFLGVAPTSLLQTLVQHTRWSEGHIQIFLSKYCPLLYGHGKIPLQLQISYCCYNLWAANCLATLFYVIVPPLCLLKDITLFPQVGVLPSDIFKTDVSSSSKN
;
A
#
# COMPACT_ATOMS: atom_id res chain seq x y z
N MET A 1 19.96 3.35 22.86
CA MET A 1 19.19 3.79 21.68
C MET A 1 17.79 4.12 22.15
N GLY A 2 17.18 5.19 21.65
CA GLY A 2 15.82 5.60 21.98
C GLY A 2 14.95 5.77 20.74
N LEU A 3 13.75 6.30 20.95
CA LEU A 3 12.80 6.65 19.89
C LEU A 3 13.42 7.62 18.88
N LYS A 4 13.18 7.42 17.58
CA LYS A 4 13.54 8.37 16.53
C LYS A 4 12.45 9.44 16.45
N TYR A 5 12.82 10.71 16.41
CA TYR A 5 11.84 11.82 16.34
C TYR A 5 11.81 12.44 14.94
N GLY A 6 10.75 13.21 14.66
CA GLY A 6 10.63 14.02 13.44
C GLY A 6 9.88 13.35 12.28
N CYS A 7 9.16 12.28 12.54
CA CYS A 7 8.27 11.62 11.57
C CYS A 7 6.96 11.25 12.27
N PRO A 8 5.77 11.42 11.65
CA PRO A 8 4.48 10.98 12.21
C PRO A 8 4.34 9.46 12.42
N VAL A 9 5.21 8.67 11.79
CA VAL A 9 5.30 7.21 11.95
C VAL A 9 6.68 6.84 12.49
N GLU A 10 7.04 7.47 13.61
CA GLU A 10 8.32 7.29 14.29
C GLU A 10 8.58 5.85 14.75
N ASP A 11 7.52 5.10 15.01
CA ASP A 11 7.53 3.69 15.37
C ASP A 11 8.14 2.85 14.25
N ILE A 12 7.71 3.07 13.00
CA ILE A 12 8.26 2.42 11.80
C ILE A 12 9.72 2.81 11.59
N LEU A 13 10.03 4.10 11.70
CA LEU A 13 11.40 4.61 11.54
C LEU A 13 12.35 4.03 12.60
N THR A 14 11.89 3.95 13.85
CA THR A 14 12.64 3.37 14.96
C THR A 14 12.85 1.88 14.74
N GLY A 15 11.81 1.15 14.35
CA GLY A 15 11.89 -0.27 14.01
C GLY A 15 12.91 -0.56 12.91
N LEU A 16 12.86 0.18 11.81
CA LEU A 16 13.84 0.08 10.72
C LEU A 16 15.26 0.34 11.23
N SER A 17 15.47 1.38 12.04
CA SER A 17 16.77 1.71 12.62
C SER A 17 17.30 0.62 13.57
N VAL A 18 16.42 -0.08 14.28
CA VAL A 18 16.77 -1.19 15.17
C VAL A 18 17.17 -2.41 14.34
N GLN A 19 16.39 -2.77 13.33
CA GLN A 19 16.71 -3.91 12.46
C GLN A 19 17.98 -3.70 11.64
N CYS A 20 18.25 -2.48 11.19
CA CYS A 20 19.51 -2.10 10.53
C CYS A 20 20.76 -2.24 11.44
N ARG A 21 20.58 -2.52 12.73
CA ARG A 21 21.66 -2.85 13.68
C ARG A 21 21.79 -4.34 13.95
N GLY A 22 21.12 -5.19 13.17
CA GLY A 22 21.17 -6.64 13.28
C GLY A 22 20.12 -7.26 14.21
N TRP A 23 19.19 -6.44 14.75
CA TRP A 23 18.09 -6.98 15.56
C TRP A 23 17.04 -7.65 14.68
N ILE A 24 16.47 -8.73 15.19
CA ILE A 24 15.44 -9.51 14.52
C ILE A 24 14.12 -9.32 15.27
N SER A 25 13.05 -9.02 14.52
CA SER A 25 11.69 -8.94 15.07
C SER A 25 11.01 -10.30 14.99
N VAL A 26 10.20 -10.63 16.00
CA VAL A 26 9.37 -11.84 16.02
C VAL A 26 7.90 -11.44 16.07
N GLY A 27 7.10 -11.94 15.13
CA GLY A 27 5.65 -11.82 15.16
C GLY A 27 5.04 -13.06 15.80
N PHE A 28 4.23 -12.87 16.85
CA PHE A 28 3.52 -13.96 17.52
C PHE A 28 2.03 -13.65 17.56
N ASN A 29 1.20 -14.58 17.10
CA ASN A 29 -0.25 -14.45 17.07
C ASN A 29 -0.90 -15.48 18.00
N PRO A 30 -1.16 -15.14 19.28
CA PRO A 30 -1.79 -16.06 20.23
C PRO A 30 -3.27 -16.28 19.92
N GLU A 31 -3.81 -17.44 20.32
CA GLU A 31 -5.23 -17.79 20.17
C GLU A 31 -6.14 -16.78 20.89
N ARG A 32 -5.77 -16.40 22.12
CA ARG A 32 -6.41 -15.30 22.84
C ARG A 32 -5.73 -13.99 22.48
N ARG A 33 -6.51 -12.99 22.06
CA ARG A 33 -6.02 -11.63 21.81
C ARG A 33 -5.25 -11.08 23.02
N GLY A 34 -3.94 -10.90 22.87
CA GLY A 34 -3.08 -10.34 23.91
C GLY A 34 -3.24 -8.84 24.12
N PHE A 35 -3.76 -8.14 23.11
CA PHE A 35 -4.02 -6.69 23.15
C PHE A 35 -5.43 -6.40 22.63
N LEU A 36 -6.09 -5.42 23.24
CA LEU A 36 -7.38 -4.89 22.82
C LEU A 36 -7.22 -3.39 22.56
N GLY A 37 -7.51 -2.95 21.34
CA GLY A 37 -7.46 -1.56 20.93
C GLY A 37 -8.84 -0.97 20.66
N VAL A 38 -8.91 0.35 20.53
CA VAL A 38 -10.12 1.09 20.13
C VAL A 38 -9.90 1.64 18.73
N ALA A 39 -10.81 1.33 17.81
CA ALA A 39 -10.81 1.86 16.46
C ALA A 39 -11.55 3.21 16.39
N PRO A 40 -11.21 4.09 15.43
CA PRO A 40 -11.98 5.30 15.18
C PRO A 40 -13.44 4.96 14.86
N THR A 41 -14.38 5.71 15.45
CA THR A 41 -15.82 5.48 15.28
C THR A 41 -16.45 6.36 14.21
N SER A 42 -15.72 7.36 13.71
CA SER A 42 -16.18 8.29 12.68
C SER A 42 -15.28 8.29 11.45
N LEU A 43 -15.87 8.57 10.29
CA LEU A 43 -15.14 8.68 9.02
C LEU A 43 -14.05 9.76 9.09
N LEU A 44 -14.34 10.90 9.72
CA LEU A 44 -13.39 12.01 9.85
C LEU A 44 -12.13 11.58 10.62
N GLN A 45 -12.30 10.87 11.74
CA GLN A 45 -11.17 10.36 12.52
C GLN A 45 -10.32 9.38 11.71
N THR A 46 -10.97 8.45 10.99
CA THR A 46 -10.29 7.50 10.11
C THR A 46 -9.49 8.24 9.03
N LEU A 47 -10.08 9.24 8.37
CA LEU A 47 -9.38 10.01 7.33
C LEU A 47 -8.15 10.74 7.88
N VAL A 48 -8.29 11.44 9.01
CA VAL A 48 -7.15 12.12 9.66
C VAL A 48 -6.04 11.14 10.01
N GLN A 49 -6.40 9.97 10.53
CA GLN A 49 -5.44 8.91 10.85
C GLN A 49 -4.72 8.39 9.61
N HIS A 50 -5.46 8.08 8.54
CA HIS A 50 -4.88 7.64 7.28
C HIS A 50 -3.99 8.69 6.63
N THR A 51 -4.36 9.98 6.70
CA THR A 51 -3.53 11.07 6.21
C THR A 51 -2.19 11.11 6.96
N ARG A 52 -2.19 11.05 8.30
CA ARG A 52 -0.96 11.05 9.11
C ARG A 52 -0.05 9.88 8.78
N TRP A 53 -0.62 8.69 8.62
CA TRP A 53 0.14 7.50 8.21
C TRP A 53 0.75 7.69 6.82
N SER A 54 -0.06 8.12 5.85
CA SER A 54 0.40 8.31 4.47
C SER A 54 1.53 9.34 4.37
N GLU A 55 1.42 10.47 5.07
CA GLU A 55 2.44 11.50 5.14
C GLU A 55 3.74 10.94 5.74
N GLY A 56 3.65 10.26 6.89
CA GLY A 56 4.82 9.69 7.54
C GLY A 56 5.53 8.64 6.69
N HIS A 57 4.77 7.76 6.03
CA HIS A 57 5.32 6.72 5.15
C HIS A 57 6.06 7.31 3.94
N ILE A 58 5.46 8.30 3.28
CA ILE A 58 6.07 9.01 2.15
C ILE A 58 7.31 9.77 2.64
N GLN A 59 7.24 10.42 3.81
CA GLN A 59 8.37 11.12 4.42
C GLN A 59 9.55 10.18 4.68
N ILE A 60 9.33 8.98 5.22
CA ILE A 60 10.41 7.99 5.41
C ILE A 60 11.02 7.63 4.06
N PHE A 61 10.19 7.29 3.07
CA PHE A 61 10.64 6.85 1.75
C PHE A 61 11.49 7.91 1.02
N LEU A 62 11.09 9.17 1.08
CA LEU A 62 11.78 10.29 0.43
C LEU A 62 12.96 10.87 1.25
N SER A 63 13.13 10.42 2.50
CA SER A 63 14.22 10.89 3.36
C SER A 63 15.49 10.04 3.24
N LYS A 64 16.54 10.43 3.98
CA LYS A 64 17.76 9.62 4.18
C LYS A 64 17.50 8.24 4.81
N TYR A 65 16.30 8.02 5.34
CA TYR A 65 15.87 6.75 5.93
C TYR A 65 15.15 5.84 4.93
N CYS A 66 15.20 6.16 3.63
CA CYS A 66 14.71 5.28 2.58
C CYS A 66 15.21 3.85 2.79
N PRO A 67 14.33 2.82 2.90
CA PRO A 67 14.73 1.47 3.26
C PRO A 67 15.77 0.86 2.30
N LEU A 68 15.70 1.19 1.01
CA LEU A 68 16.65 0.72 -0.01
C LEU A 68 18.06 1.29 0.18
N LEU A 69 18.18 2.55 0.62
CA LEU A 69 19.47 3.21 0.81
C LEU A 69 20.01 2.97 2.22
N TYR A 70 19.17 3.21 3.23
CA TYR A 70 19.56 3.12 4.63
C TYR A 70 19.82 1.69 5.08
N GLY A 71 19.01 0.74 4.58
CA GLY A 71 19.09 -0.68 4.87
C GLY A 71 20.05 -1.48 3.98
N HIS A 72 20.64 -0.85 2.95
CA HIS A 72 21.57 -1.51 2.04
C HIS A 72 22.74 -2.14 2.80
N GLY A 73 22.96 -3.45 2.60
CA GLY A 73 24.00 -4.21 3.29
C GLY A 73 23.80 -4.44 4.79
N LYS A 74 22.71 -3.94 5.40
CA LYS A 74 22.41 -4.09 6.83
C LYS A 74 21.23 -5.02 7.12
N ILE A 75 20.25 -5.04 6.22
CA ILE A 75 19.07 -5.90 6.31
C ILE A 75 18.89 -6.67 4.99
N PRO A 76 18.26 -7.87 5.02
CA PRO A 76 18.05 -8.66 3.82
C PRO A 76 17.17 -7.91 2.80
N LEU A 77 17.41 -8.15 1.51
CA LEU A 77 16.72 -7.48 0.41
C LEU A 77 15.19 -7.65 0.51
N GLN A 78 14.71 -8.82 0.91
CA GLN A 78 13.27 -9.08 1.08
C GLN A 78 12.64 -8.13 2.10
N LEU A 79 13.35 -7.85 3.20
CA LEU A 79 12.89 -6.92 4.23
C LEU A 79 12.91 -5.48 3.72
N GLN A 80 13.95 -5.10 2.96
CA GLN A 80 14.01 -3.77 2.33
C GLN A 80 12.82 -3.54 1.40
N ILE A 81 12.50 -4.53 0.54
CA ILE A 81 11.36 -4.46 -0.38
C ILE A 81 10.04 -4.38 0.41
N SER A 82 9.87 -5.21 1.45
CA SER A 82 8.69 -5.18 2.31
C SER A 82 8.44 -3.78 2.91
N TYR A 83 9.48 -3.15 3.46
CA TYR A 83 9.39 -1.77 3.95
C TYR A 83 9.02 -0.77 2.84
N CYS A 84 9.55 -0.95 1.62
CA CYS A 84 9.22 -0.06 0.51
C CYS A 84 7.77 -0.21 0.06
N CYS A 85 7.27 -1.45 -0.06
CA CYS A 85 5.87 -1.72 -0.38
C CYS A 85 4.94 -1.08 0.67
N TYR A 86 5.28 -1.19 1.95
CA TYR A 86 4.49 -0.58 3.01
C TYR A 86 4.56 0.96 2.98
N ASN A 87 5.75 1.54 2.81
CA ASN A 87 5.90 2.99 2.73
C ASN A 87 5.26 3.61 1.47
N LEU A 88 5.15 2.87 0.38
CA LEU A 88 4.51 3.31 -0.86
C LEU A 88 3.04 2.91 -0.97
N TRP A 89 2.46 2.30 0.07
CA TRP A 89 1.08 1.83 0.05
C TRP A 89 0.09 2.95 -0.34
N ALA A 90 0.27 4.14 0.23
CA ALA A 90 -0.59 5.30 -0.07
C ALA A 90 -0.45 5.80 -1.52
N ALA A 91 0.72 5.63 -2.16
CA ALA A 91 0.96 6.08 -3.53
C ALA A 91 0.13 5.28 -4.56
N ASN A 92 -0.40 4.11 -4.19
CA ASN A 92 -1.35 3.36 -5.03
C ASN A 92 -2.63 4.16 -5.34
N CYS A 93 -2.94 5.22 -4.58
CA CYS A 93 -4.08 6.10 -4.86
C CYS A 93 -3.98 6.73 -6.25
N LEU A 94 -2.77 6.99 -6.77
CA LEU A 94 -2.56 7.53 -8.10
C LEU A 94 -3.03 6.55 -9.17
N ALA A 95 -2.63 5.28 -9.05
CA ALA A 95 -3.10 4.22 -9.94
C ALA A 95 -4.63 4.11 -9.90
N THR A 96 -5.23 4.11 -8.70
CA THR A 96 -6.69 4.10 -8.55
C THR A 96 -7.34 5.30 -9.22
N LEU A 97 -6.80 6.52 -9.06
CA LEU A 97 -7.31 7.72 -9.72
C LEU A 97 -7.25 7.59 -11.25
N PHE A 98 -6.15 7.10 -11.80
CA PHE A 98 -6.06 6.84 -13.24
C PHE A 98 -7.14 5.85 -13.71
N TYR A 99 -7.31 4.73 -13.00
CA TYR A 99 -8.32 3.73 -13.35
C TYR A 99 -9.76 4.23 -13.23
N VAL A 100 -10.04 5.18 -12.34
CA VAL A 100 -11.39 5.74 -12.16
C VAL A 100 -11.65 6.91 -13.13
N ILE A 101 -10.63 7.67 -13.51
CA ILE A 101 -10.77 8.87 -14.35
C ILE A 101 -10.71 8.52 -15.85
N VAL A 102 -9.81 7.62 -16.25
CA VAL A 102 -9.56 7.34 -17.68
C VAL A 102 -10.78 6.74 -18.38
N PRO A 103 -11.46 5.70 -17.87
CA PRO A 103 -12.60 5.09 -18.58
C PRO A 103 -13.78 6.04 -18.79
N PRO A 104 -14.24 6.84 -17.81
CA PRO A 104 -15.29 7.83 -18.03
C PRO A 104 -14.89 8.91 -19.06
N LEU A 105 -13.63 9.35 -19.06
CA LEU A 105 -13.16 10.32 -20.06
C LEU A 105 -13.12 9.74 -21.47
N CYS A 106 -12.74 8.47 -21.62
CA CYS A 106 -12.78 7.77 -22.90
C CYS A 106 -14.23 7.57 -23.37
N LEU A 107 -15.14 7.22 -22.46
CA LEU A 107 -16.57 7.09 -22.75
C LEU A 107 -17.19 8.41 -23.23
N LEU A 108 -16.86 9.53 -22.60
CA LEU A 108 -17.38 10.85 -22.98
C LEU A 108 -16.85 11.36 -24.33
N LYS A 109 -15.71 10.84 -24.78
CA LYS A 109 -15.05 11.27 -26.03
C LYS A 109 -15.20 10.26 -27.16
N ASP A 110 -15.97 9.19 -26.97
CA ASP A 110 -16.09 8.05 -27.89
C ASP A 110 -14.74 7.47 -28.32
N ILE A 111 -13.74 7.50 -27.43
CA ILE A 111 -12.40 6.95 -27.69
C ILE A 111 -12.38 5.49 -27.26
N THR A 112 -12.02 4.59 -28.18
CA THR A 112 -11.86 3.16 -27.89
C THR A 112 -10.62 2.94 -27.00
N LEU A 113 -10.84 2.59 -25.72
CA LEU A 113 -9.78 2.36 -24.74
C LEU A 113 -8.95 1.10 -25.03
N PHE A 114 -9.59 0.09 -25.61
CA PHE A 114 -8.96 -1.18 -25.99
C PHE A 114 -8.96 -1.33 -27.51
N PRO A 115 -7.90 -1.90 -28.11
CA PRO A 115 -7.90 -2.22 -29.52
C PRO A 115 -9.03 -3.21 -29.83
N GLN A 116 -9.73 -3.02 -30.96
CA GLN A 116 -10.68 -4.01 -31.43
C GLN A 116 -9.92 -5.31 -31.72
N VAL A 117 -10.20 -6.32 -30.92
CA VAL A 117 -9.56 -7.62 -31.00
C VAL A 117 -10.07 -8.33 -32.24
N GLY A 118 -9.28 -8.32 -33.32
CA GLY A 118 -9.55 -9.13 -34.51
C GLY A 118 -9.31 -10.62 -34.25
N VAL A 119 -8.36 -10.99 -33.38
CA VAL A 119 -8.03 -12.37 -33.00
C VAL A 119 -7.31 -12.37 -31.63
N LEU A 120 -8.01 -12.56 -30.51
CA LEU A 120 -7.43 -13.08 -29.27
C LEU A 120 -8.31 -14.23 -28.79
N PRO A 121 -7.74 -15.30 -28.21
CA PRO A 121 -8.51 -16.37 -27.61
C PRO A 121 -9.47 -15.76 -26.59
N SER A 122 -10.76 -16.09 -26.72
CA SER A 122 -11.88 -15.59 -25.93
C SER A 122 -11.84 -16.00 -24.44
N ASP A 123 -10.67 -16.35 -23.92
CA ASP A 123 -10.46 -16.90 -22.58
C ASP A 123 -9.79 -15.93 -21.61
N ILE A 124 -9.29 -14.76 -22.08
CA ILE A 124 -8.57 -13.80 -21.21
C ILE A 124 -9.51 -12.78 -20.54
N PHE A 125 -10.65 -12.49 -21.17
CA PHE A 125 -11.64 -11.52 -20.67
C PHE A 125 -13.06 -12.12 -20.68
N LYS A 126 -13.27 -13.24 -20.01
CA LYS A 126 -14.64 -13.66 -19.65
C LYS A 126 -14.99 -13.01 -18.31
N THR A 127 -15.68 -11.88 -18.38
CA THR A 127 -16.54 -11.44 -17.28
C THR A 127 -17.77 -12.34 -17.30
N ASP A 128 -17.80 -13.34 -16.42
CA ASP A 128 -18.99 -14.13 -16.15
C ASP A 128 -20.03 -13.21 -15.47
N VAL A 129 -20.84 -12.55 -16.29
CA VAL A 129 -22.06 -11.87 -15.84
C VAL A 129 -23.23 -12.53 -16.54
N SER A 130 -24.10 -13.09 -15.69
CA SER A 130 -25.50 -13.45 -15.96
C SER A 130 -25.80 -14.86 -16.45
N SER A 131 -25.93 -15.76 -15.48
CA SER A 131 -27.05 -16.69 -15.38
C SER A 131 -28.41 -16.02 -15.69
N SER A 132 -29.34 -16.82 -16.21
CA SER A 132 -30.80 -16.65 -16.12
C SER A 132 -31.50 -15.76 -17.16
N SER A 133 -32.03 -16.39 -18.22
CA SER A 133 -33.42 -16.22 -18.68
C SER A 133 -33.63 -17.07 -19.95
N LYS A 134 -34.11 -18.29 -19.78
CA LYS A 134 -34.80 -19.04 -20.85
C LYS A 134 -36.25 -19.20 -20.40
N ASN A 135 -37.12 -18.38 -21.00
CA ASN A 135 -38.49 -18.78 -21.32
C ASN A 135 -38.48 -19.33 -22.75
#